data_AF-A0A5P9Q2C6-F1
#
_entry.id   AF-A0A5P9Q2C6-F1
#
_cell.length_a   1.000
_cell.length_b   1.000
_cell.length_c   1.000
_cell.angle_alpha   90.00
_cell.angle_beta   90.00
_cell.angle_gamma   90.00
#
_symmetry.space_group_name_H-M   'P 1'
#
loop_
_entity.id
_entity.type
_entity.pdbx_description
1 polymer ?
#
loop_
_entity_poly.entity_id
_entity_poly.type
_entity_poly.pdbx_seq_one_letter_code
_entity_poly.pdbx_strand_id
1 'polypeptide(L)'
;MQVNQPSNIIDRVIALERELAAVRKKVGLSSAIITRGGLTLADDSYIKMTDSDGVEILYVGPDSEGKQRFVLRREGGATLMYTAGSSHFGRDYWAMTDSSGRIIVSDSAETGVGLARPWLPVVLYPQFIPHTYTDNPDIGEVFGYMSINVSKLAGETTLWEGRASVSHAWMTIDGVWGWAVDQPNVTYRLKLDGTEVGAWNVNAGVVVARQGRYSVAEFVGRDWVKVEVTASATGSGVLACQVLGCYFL
;
A
#
# COMPACT_ATOMS: atom_id res chain seq x y z
N MET A 1 27.91 -39.36 68.08
CA MET A 1 26.98 -38.26 68.42
C MET A 1 27.72 -36.97 68.16
N GLN A 2 27.65 -36.45 66.93
CA GLN A 2 28.51 -35.37 66.47
C GLN A 2 27.86 -34.03 66.83
N VAL A 3 28.59 -33.24 67.62
CA VAL A 3 28.13 -32.01 68.25
C VAL A 3 27.88 -30.94 67.19
N ASN A 4 26.64 -30.45 67.11
CA ASN A 4 26.27 -29.22 66.40
C ASN A 4 27.13 -28.06 66.92
N GLN A 5 28.18 -27.69 66.18
CA GLN A 5 28.95 -26.49 66.50
C GLN A 5 28.17 -25.24 66.04
N PRO A 6 28.07 -24.19 66.88
CA PRO A 6 27.38 -22.93 66.57
C PRO A 6 27.86 -22.23 65.30
N SER A 7 29.07 -22.55 64.82
CA SER A 7 29.67 -22.05 63.58
C SER A 7 28.86 -22.41 62.33
N ASN A 8 28.27 -23.62 62.28
CA ASN A 8 27.51 -24.07 61.11
C ASN A 8 26.19 -23.28 60.92
N ILE A 9 25.59 -22.81 62.03
CA ILE A 9 24.37 -21.99 61.98
C ILE A 9 24.71 -20.58 61.48
N ILE A 10 25.82 -20.00 61.91
CA ILE A 10 26.26 -18.67 61.49
C ILE A 10 26.59 -18.65 59.99
N ASP A 11 27.33 -19.64 59.50
CA ASP A 11 27.68 -19.74 58.09
C ASP A 11 26.45 -19.90 57.20
N ARG A 12 25.45 -20.64 57.70
CA ARG A 12 24.18 -20.86 56.99
C ARG A 12 23.29 -19.61 57.00
N VAL A 13 23.33 -18.81 58.06
CA VAL A 13 22.67 -17.48 58.10
C VAL A 13 23.34 -16.52 57.11
N ILE A 14 24.66 -16.49 57.05
CA ILE A 14 25.40 -15.64 56.09
C ILE A 14 25.11 -16.05 54.64
N ALA A 15 25.01 -17.36 54.36
CA ALA A 15 24.63 -17.86 53.04
C ALA A 15 23.19 -17.46 52.67
N LEU A 16 22.25 -17.60 53.60
CA LEU A 16 20.86 -17.20 53.40
C LEU A 16 20.70 -15.69 53.22
N GLU A 17 21.46 -14.86 53.93
CA GLU A 17 21.46 -13.41 53.75
C GLU A 17 21.98 -13.00 52.36
N ARG A 18 23.01 -13.70 51.86
CA ARG A 18 23.52 -13.49 50.49
C ARG A 18 22.52 -13.91 49.43
N GLU A 19 21.84 -15.04 49.62
CA GLU A 19 20.76 -15.48 48.73
C GLU A 19 19.58 -14.51 48.78
N LEU A 20 19.18 -14.04 49.96
CA LEU A 20 18.10 -13.07 50.12
C LEU A 20 18.45 -11.72 49.47
N ALA A 21 19.70 -11.27 49.56
CA ALA A 21 20.18 -10.07 48.88
C ALA A 21 20.17 -10.24 47.35
N ALA A 22 20.56 -11.42 46.85
CA ALA A 22 20.51 -11.74 45.42
C ALA A 22 19.07 -11.84 44.91
N VAL A 23 18.15 -12.42 45.70
CA VAL A 23 16.72 -12.49 45.39
C VAL A 23 16.10 -11.10 45.41
N ARG A 24 16.39 -10.26 46.40
CA ARG A 24 15.92 -8.85 46.42
C ARG A 24 16.42 -8.05 45.23
N LYS A 25 17.66 -8.28 44.79
CA LYS A 25 18.22 -7.67 43.58
C LYS A 25 17.56 -8.17 42.29
N LYS A 26 17.08 -9.43 42.26
CA LYS A 26 16.36 -10.03 41.12
C LYS A 26 14.86 -9.73 41.08
N VAL A 27 14.22 -9.58 42.24
CA VAL A 27 12.76 -9.46 42.39
C VAL A 27 12.32 -7.99 42.46
N GLY A 28 13.24 -7.05 42.69
CA GLY A 28 12.92 -5.67 43.08
C GLY A 28 13.32 -4.55 42.12
N LEU A 29 13.27 -4.73 40.80
CA LEU A 29 13.27 -3.59 39.86
C LEU A 29 11.83 -3.16 39.58
N SER A 30 11.05 -2.87 40.62
CA SER A 30 9.67 -2.39 40.48
C SER A 30 9.60 -0.94 39.95
N SER A 31 10.71 -0.20 40.03
CA SER A 31 10.89 1.11 39.41
C SER A 31 12.38 1.37 39.20
N ALA A 32 12.85 1.32 37.96
CA ALA A 32 14.19 1.71 37.59
C ALA A 32 14.10 2.92 36.65
N ILE A 33 14.51 4.09 37.14
CA ILE A 33 14.60 5.30 36.32
C ILE A 33 16.04 5.43 35.84
N ILE A 34 16.26 5.26 34.53
CA ILE A 34 17.56 5.49 33.90
C ILE A 34 17.72 7.01 33.72
N THR A 35 18.38 7.66 34.68
CA THR A 35 18.54 9.13 34.69
C THR A 35 19.68 9.62 33.78
N ARG A 36 20.76 8.85 33.65
CA ARG A 36 21.88 9.07 32.71
C ARG A 36 22.45 7.71 32.28
N GLY A 37 22.76 7.55 30.98
CA GLY A 37 23.22 6.29 30.38
C GLY A 37 22.26 5.77 29.30
N GLY A 38 22.49 4.55 28.79
CA GLY A 38 21.62 3.88 27.82
C GLY A 38 21.31 2.44 28.23
N LEU A 39 20.17 1.92 27.77
CA LEU A 39 19.80 0.52 27.90
C LEU A 39 20.23 -0.21 26.61
N THR A 40 21.11 -1.20 26.73
CA THR A 40 21.44 -2.11 25.62
C THR A 40 20.82 -3.46 25.91
N LEU A 41 20.03 -3.97 24.97
CA LEU A 41 19.46 -5.31 24.99
C LEU A 41 20.37 -6.20 24.15
N ALA A 42 20.81 -7.34 24.70
CA ALA A 42 21.69 -8.30 24.02
C ALA A 42 20.95 -9.63 23.80
N ASP A 43 21.46 -10.47 22.89
CA ASP A 43 21.02 -11.86 22.71
C ASP A 43 19.49 -12.02 22.55
N ASP A 44 18.91 -11.33 21.57
CA ASP A 44 17.48 -11.42 21.26
C ASP A 44 16.54 -11.02 22.41
N SER A 45 17.06 -10.22 23.35
CA SER A 45 16.27 -9.60 24.41
C SER A 45 15.18 -8.67 23.87
N TYR A 46 14.07 -8.56 24.59
CA TYR A 46 12.91 -7.77 24.20
C TYR A 46 12.41 -6.85 25.32
N ILE A 47 11.65 -5.82 24.94
CA ILE A 47 10.84 -4.99 25.84
C ILE A 47 9.38 -5.38 25.64
N LYS A 48 8.70 -5.73 26.73
CA LYS A 48 7.28 -6.06 26.74
C LYS A 48 6.55 -5.28 27.82
N MET A 49 5.40 -4.73 27.47
CA MET A 49 4.46 -4.11 28.41
C MET A 49 3.12 -4.83 28.34
N THR A 50 2.60 -5.23 29.49
CA THR A 50 1.27 -5.82 29.63
C THR A 50 0.38 -4.92 30.48
N ASP A 51 -0.90 -4.85 30.15
CA ASP A 51 -1.89 -4.17 30.99
C ASP A 51 -2.30 -5.03 32.21
N SER A 52 -3.23 -4.51 33.02
CA SER A 52 -3.75 -5.20 34.21
C SER A 52 -4.47 -6.50 33.91
N ASP A 53 -4.96 -6.68 32.68
CA ASP A 53 -5.70 -7.84 32.22
C ASP A 53 -4.78 -8.89 31.57
N GLY A 54 -3.46 -8.61 31.55
CA GLY A 54 -2.45 -9.48 30.97
C GLY A 54 -2.31 -9.37 29.45
N VAL A 55 -2.97 -8.39 28.82
CA VAL A 55 -2.88 -8.14 27.38
C VAL A 55 -1.59 -7.38 27.06
N GLU A 56 -0.88 -7.83 26.03
CA GLU A 56 0.36 -7.18 25.58
C GLU A 56 0.06 -5.88 24.81
N ILE A 57 0.45 -4.74 25.39
CA ILE A 57 0.23 -3.40 24.82
C ILE A 57 1.43 -2.93 24.00
N LEU A 58 2.66 -3.24 24.42
CA LEU A 58 3.87 -2.89 23.69
C LEU A 58 4.80 -4.10 23.61
N TYR A 59 5.38 -4.32 22.44
CA TYR A 59 6.44 -5.28 22.20
C TYR A 59 7.52 -4.67 21.30
N VAL A 60 8.79 -4.80 21.71
CA VAL A 60 9.97 -4.44 20.91
C VAL A 60 10.99 -5.55 21.05
N GLY A 61 11.26 -6.28 19.98
CA GLY A 61 12.23 -7.39 19.97
C GLY A 61 12.01 -8.33 18.79
N PRO A 62 12.78 -9.43 18.71
CA PRO A 62 12.66 -10.39 17.62
C PRO A 62 11.34 -11.17 17.68
N ASP A 63 10.81 -11.58 16.54
CA ASP A 63 9.72 -12.56 16.45
C ASP A 63 10.25 -14.00 16.45
N SER A 64 9.37 -14.99 16.24
CA SER A 64 9.75 -16.40 16.18
C SER A 64 10.70 -16.75 15.02
N GLU A 65 10.86 -15.86 14.03
CA GLU A 65 11.78 -16.00 12.91
C GLU A 65 13.07 -15.18 13.10
N GLY A 66 13.24 -14.51 14.26
CA GLY A 66 14.38 -13.63 14.54
C GLY A 66 14.26 -12.25 13.91
N LYS A 67 13.13 -11.91 13.28
CA LYS A 67 12.93 -10.59 12.66
C LYS A 67 12.57 -9.56 13.71
N GLN A 68 13.19 -8.38 13.62
CA GLN A 68 12.95 -7.32 14.57
C GLN A 68 11.54 -6.74 14.41
N ARG A 69 10.78 -6.79 15.50
CA ARG A 69 9.38 -6.42 15.53
C ARG A 69 9.11 -5.34 16.57
N PHE A 70 8.35 -4.34 16.15
CA PHE A 70 7.70 -3.36 17.01
C PHE A 70 6.20 -3.61 16.94
N VAL A 71 5.50 -3.68 18.06
CA VAL A 71 4.02 -3.76 18.11
C VAL A 71 3.51 -2.90 19.23
N LEU A 72 2.59 -2.00 18.90
CA LEU A 72 1.81 -1.20 19.82
C LEU A 72 0.33 -1.53 19.63
N ARG A 73 -0.38 -1.81 20.72
CA ARG A 73 -1.81 -2.15 20.71
C ARG A 73 -2.62 -1.13 21.50
N ARG A 74 -3.91 -1.05 21.17
CA ARG A 74 -4.92 -0.30 21.92
C ARG A 74 -5.32 -1.07 23.17
N GLU A 75 -6.04 -0.39 24.05
CA GLU A 75 -6.81 -1.02 25.13
C GLU A 75 -7.73 -2.10 24.53
N GLY A 76 -7.69 -3.32 25.07
CA GLY A 76 -8.37 -4.49 24.51
C GLY A 76 -7.58 -5.28 23.45
N GLY A 77 -6.33 -4.92 23.17
CA GLY A 77 -5.41 -5.74 22.38
C GLY A 77 -5.52 -5.62 20.87
N ALA A 78 -6.32 -4.69 20.34
CA ALA A 78 -6.33 -4.40 18.91
C ALA A 78 -5.04 -3.69 18.49
N THR A 79 -4.37 -4.15 17.42
CA THR A 79 -3.14 -3.52 16.94
C THR A 79 -3.39 -2.07 16.53
N LEU A 80 -2.52 -1.16 17.01
CA LEU A 80 -2.49 0.26 16.64
C LEU A 80 -1.37 0.53 15.64
N MET A 81 -0.16 0.06 15.94
CA MET A 81 1.01 0.24 15.10
C MET A 81 1.90 -1.00 15.18
N TYR A 82 2.51 -1.40 14.07
CA TYR A 82 3.40 -2.55 14.07
C TYR A 82 4.44 -2.46 12.96
N THR A 83 5.52 -3.21 13.09
CA THR A 83 6.37 -3.62 11.97
C THR A 83 6.06 -5.06 11.55
N ALA A 84 6.19 -5.32 10.25
CA ALA A 84 6.04 -6.66 9.69
C ALA A 84 6.93 -6.82 8.44
N GLY A 85 7.31 -8.06 8.14
CA GLY A 85 7.98 -8.39 6.89
C GLY A 85 6.99 -8.54 5.75
N SER A 86 7.33 -8.00 4.57
CA SER A 86 6.63 -8.32 3.32
C SER A 86 7.18 -9.62 2.73
N SER A 87 6.37 -10.67 2.71
CA SER A 87 6.73 -11.96 2.08
C SER A 87 6.91 -11.86 0.56
N HIS A 88 6.34 -10.83 -0.07
CA HIS A 88 6.39 -10.66 -1.52
C HIS A 88 7.66 -9.96 -2.01
N PHE A 89 8.31 -9.13 -1.17
CA PHE A 89 9.43 -8.28 -1.62
C PHE A 89 10.59 -8.19 -0.62
N GLY A 90 10.55 -8.93 0.48
CA GLY A 90 11.69 -9.08 1.41
C GLY A 90 12.06 -7.81 2.17
N ARG A 91 11.15 -6.83 2.25
CA ARG A 91 11.34 -5.59 3.02
C ARG A 91 10.40 -5.53 4.21
N ASP A 92 10.95 -5.12 5.34
CA ASP A 92 10.15 -4.77 6.51
C ASP A 92 9.45 -3.43 6.28
N TYR A 93 8.26 -3.30 6.84
CA TYR A 93 7.47 -2.07 6.83
C TYR A 93 6.92 -1.80 8.21
N TRP A 94 6.57 -0.56 8.49
CA TRP A 94 5.70 -0.22 9.61
C TRP A 94 4.33 0.21 9.11
N ALA A 95 3.30 -0.10 9.89
CA ALA A 95 1.94 0.29 9.61
C ALA A 95 1.22 0.74 10.88
N MET A 96 0.30 1.68 10.73
CA MET A 96 -0.67 2.11 11.71
C MET A 96 -2.07 1.72 11.24
N THR A 97 -2.90 1.16 12.11
CA THR A 97 -4.22 0.60 11.77
C THR A 97 -5.36 1.29 12.49
N ASP A 98 -6.57 1.27 11.93
CA ASP A 98 -7.81 1.66 12.61
C ASP A 98 -8.23 0.60 13.65
N SER A 99 -9.35 0.82 14.35
CA SER A 99 -9.89 -0.14 15.33
C SER A 99 -10.36 -1.45 14.70
N SER A 100 -10.60 -1.48 13.39
CA SER A 100 -10.99 -2.67 12.62
C SER A 100 -9.78 -3.40 12.03
N GLY A 101 -8.55 -2.96 12.32
CA GLY A 101 -7.32 -3.52 11.78
C GLY A 101 -6.96 -3.08 10.35
N ARG A 102 -7.65 -2.10 9.78
CA ARG A 102 -7.34 -1.57 8.44
C ARG A 102 -6.15 -0.62 8.52
N ILE A 103 -5.16 -0.79 7.66
CA ILE A 103 -3.97 0.08 7.64
C ILE A 103 -4.38 1.49 7.19
N ILE A 104 -4.18 2.46 8.08
CA ILE A 104 -4.38 3.90 7.83
C ILE A 104 -3.09 4.50 7.28
N VAL A 105 -1.92 4.19 7.85
CA VAL A 105 -0.62 4.73 7.42
C VAL A 105 0.39 3.59 7.34
N SER A 106 1.24 3.60 6.34
CA SER A 106 2.35 2.64 6.18
C SER A 106 3.50 3.35 5.49
N ASP A 107 4.75 2.93 5.70
CA ASP A 107 5.88 3.38 4.87
C ASP A 107 6.10 2.53 3.62
N SER A 108 5.56 1.31 3.62
CA SER A 108 5.62 0.47 2.43
C SER A 108 4.53 0.88 1.46
N ALA A 109 4.97 1.60 0.42
CA ALA A 109 4.17 1.79 -0.77
C ALA A 109 3.83 0.41 -1.38
N GLU A 110 4.80 -0.50 -1.49
CA GLU A 110 4.73 -1.69 -2.35
C GLU A 110 3.68 -2.75 -1.93
N THR A 111 3.28 -2.80 -0.65
CA THR A 111 2.21 -3.70 -0.17
C THR A 111 0.80 -3.27 -0.60
N GLY A 112 0.64 -2.06 -1.11
CA GLY A 112 -0.64 -1.57 -1.67
C GLY A 112 -1.72 -1.21 -0.65
N VAL A 113 -1.37 -1.01 0.63
CA VAL A 113 -2.32 -0.67 1.71
C VAL A 113 -1.78 0.46 2.59
N GLY A 114 -2.62 1.46 2.91
CA GLY A 114 -2.29 2.62 3.76
C GLY A 114 -2.09 3.95 3.01
N LEU A 115 -2.14 5.07 3.74
CA LEU A 115 -1.98 6.44 3.23
C LEU A 115 -0.61 6.76 2.62
N ALA A 116 0.34 5.82 2.60
CA ALA A 116 1.53 5.94 1.73
C ALA A 116 1.15 6.03 0.24
N ARG A 117 -0.09 5.64 -0.12
CA ARG A 117 -0.64 5.73 -1.47
C ARG A 117 -2.00 6.42 -1.41
N PRO A 118 -2.09 7.75 -1.36
CA PRO A 118 -3.36 8.39 -1.62
C PRO A 118 -3.75 8.01 -3.06
N TRP A 119 -4.84 7.25 -3.21
CA TRP A 119 -5.39 6.81 -4.49
C TRP A 119 -6.03 8.00 -5.19
N LEU A 120 -5.23 9.00 -5.52
CA LEU A 120 -5.69 10.20 -6.18
C LEU A 120 -5.94 9.84 -7.64
N PRO A 121 -7.19 9.91 -8.11
CA PRO A 121 -7.47 9.71 -9.51
C PRO A 121 -6.74 10.79 -10.32
N VAL A 122 -6.02 10.37 -11.35
CA VAL A 122 -5.59 11.25 -12.43
C VAL A 122 -6.85 11.64 -13.18
N VAL A 123 -7.21 12.92 -13.11
CA VAL A 123 -8.36 13.45 -13.83
C VAL A 123 -7.98 13.55 -15.31
N LEU A 124 -8.66 12.75 -16.14
CA LEU A 124 -8.50 12.76 -17.59
C LEU A 124 -9.72 13.43 -18.23
N TYR A 125 -9.46 14.32 -19.19
CA TYR A 125 -10.47 15.04 -19.95
C TYR A 125 -10.52 14.52 -21.38
N PRO A 126 -11.73 14.32 -21.95
CA PRO A 126 -11.86 13.87 -23.32
C PRO A 126 -11.37 14.96 -24.28
N GLN A 127 -10.61 14.54 -25.28
CA GLN A 127 -10.09 15.40 -26.37
C GLN A 127 -10.91 15.26 -27.66
N PHE A 128 -12.10 14.67 -27.56
CA PHE A 128 -13.04 14.49 -28.66
C PHE A 128 -14.46 14.82 -28.20
N ILE A 129 -15.30 15.18 -29.16
CA ILE A 129 -16.74 15.32 -28.93
C ILE A 129 -17.35 13.96 -29.24
N PRO A 130 -18.01 13.29 -28.27
CA PRO A 130 -18.71 12.04 -28.53
C PRO A 130 -19.77 12.29 -29.60
N HIS A 131 -19.76 11.51 -30.68
CA HIS A 131 -20.82 11.59 -31.66
C HIS A 131 -21.99 10.74 -31.14
N THR A 132 -23.14 11.37 -30.89
CA THR A 132 -24.38 10.67 -30.60
C THR A 132 -24.97 10.13 -31.90
N TYR A 133 -25.35 8.86 -31.91
CA TYR A 133 -26.00 8.19 -33.04
C TYR A 133 -27.46 8.63 -33.15
N THR A 134 -27.67 9.85 -33.61
CA THR A 134 -28.99 10.35 -33.96
C THR A 134 -28.83 11.31 -35.12
N ASP A 135 -29.61 11.08 -36.18
CA ASP A 135 -29.74 11.99 -37.32
C ASP A 135 -30.41 13.32 -36.92
N ASN A 136 -30.82 13.47 -35.65
CA ASN A 136 -31.44 14.65 -35.09
C ASN A 136 -30.50 15.36 -34.07
N PRO A 137 -29.91 16.50 -34.44
CA PRO A 137 -29.00 17.26 -33.58
C PRO A 137 -29.68 18.01 -32.42
N ASP A 138 -31.02 18.05 -32.36
CA ASP A 138 -31.78 18.83 -31.37
C ASP A 138 -32.12 18.05 -30.09
N ILE A 139 -31.74 16.77 -29.99
CA ILE A 139 -32.04 15.89 -28.85
C ILE A 139 -30.73 15.39 -28.25
N GLY A 140 -30.45 15.76 -27.00
CA GLY A 140 -29.38 15.14 -26.23
C GLY A 140 -29.79 13.71 -25.85
N GLU A 141 -28.94 12.73 -26.16
CA GLU A 141 -29.18 11.32 -25.85
C GLU A 141 -28.38 10.87 -24.63
N VAL A 142 -28.98 9.99 -23.82
CA VAL A 142 -28.30 9.31 -22.72
C VAL A 142 -27.48 8.17 -23.31
N PHE A 143 -26.16 8.27 -23.25
CA PHE A 143 -25.27 7.17 -23.60
C PHE A 143 -24.68 6.53 -22.34
N GLY A 144 -24.58 5.20 -22.36
CA GLY A 144 -23.93 4.44 -21.29
C GLY A 144 -22.40 4.62 -21.29
N TYR A 145 -21.80 5.11 -22.38
CA TYR A 145 -20.37 5.37 -22.50
C TYR A 145 -20.00 6.30 -23.66
N MET A 146 -18.78 6.85 -23.64
CA MET A 146 -18.24 7.67 -24.73
C MET A 146 -17.71 6.80 -25.88
N SER A 147 -17.98 7.22 -27.12
CA SER A 147 -17.53 6.52 -28.32
C SER A 147 -17.10 7.48 -29.42
N ILE A 148 -16.29 6.99 -30.34
CA ILE A 148 -15.79 7.77 -31.49
C ILE A 148 -15.70 6.88 -32.73
N ASN A 149 -16.03 7.45 -33.89
CA ASN A 149 -15.93 6.74 -35.16
C ASN A 149 -14.47 6.59 -35.59
N VAL A 150 -14.09 5.40 -36.06
CA VAL A 150 -12.73 5.08 -36.51
C VAL A 150 -12.26 6.03 -37.61
N SER A 151 -13.17 6.49 -38.48
CA SER A 151 -12.85 7.47 -39.53
C SER A 151 -12.37 8.83 -39.01
N LYS A 152 -12.56 9.13 -37.73
CA LYS A 152 -12.06 10.34 -37.06
C LYS A 152 -10.68 10.16 -36.44
N LEU A 153 -10.16 8.94 -36.39
CA LEU A 153 -8.80 8.66 -35.93
C LEU A 153 -7.81 8.83 -37.08
N ALA A 154 -6.94 9.84 -36.98
CA ALA A 154 -5.85 10.04 -37.93
C ALA A 154 -4.60 9.30 -37.42
N GLY A 155 -4.56 7.98 -37.63
CA GLY A 155 -3.50 7.13 -37.07
C GLY A 155 -3.67 6.93 -35.57
N GLU A 156 -2.61 7.19 -34.80
CA GLU A 156 -2.69 7.21 -33.34
C GLU A 156 -3.16 8.59 -32.86
N THR A 157 -4.33 8.66 -32.23
CA THR A 157 -4.97 9.92 -31.81
C THR A 157 -5.14 9.95 -30.30
N THR A 158 -4.83 11.08 -29.66
CA THR A 158 -5.13 11.31 -28.23
C THR A 158 -6.63 11.44 -28.02
N LEU A 159 -7.19 10.56 -27.19
CA LEU A 159 -8.61 10.57 -26.84
C LEU A 159 -8.85 11.18 -25.47
N TRP A 160 -7.93 11.00 -24.54
CA TRP A 160 -8.01 11.53 -23.19
C TRP A 160 -6.69 12.14 -22.78
N GLU A 161 -6.73 13.30 -22.13
CA GLU A 161 -5.55 13.99 -21.64
C GLU A 161 -5.78 14.51 -20.22
N GLY A 162 -4.76 14.41 -19.38
CA GLY A 162 -4.71 15.05 -18.07
C GLY A 162 -3.29 15.41 -17.67
N ARG A 163 -3.16 15.85 -16.43
CA ARG A 163 -1.88 16.18 -15.79
C ARG A 163 -1.84 15.58 -14.40
N ALA A 164 -0.69 15.07 -14.00
CA ALA A 164 -0.51 14.44 -12.71
C ALA A 164 0.88 14.65 -12.12
N SER A 165 0.94 14.69 -10.79
CA SER A 165 2.18 14.49 -10.05
C SER A 165 2.36 12.99 -9.80
N VAL A 166 3.46 12.42 -10.29
CA VAL A 166 3.68 10.98 -10.24
C VAL A 166 4.37 10.63 -8.93
N SER A 167 3.60 10.10 -7.99
CA SER A 167 4.08 9.72 -6.65
C SER A 167 4.42 8.24 -6.51
N HIS A 168 4.02 7.39 -7.47
CA HIS A 168 4.29 5.94 -7.43
C HIS A 168 4.76 5.41 -8.77
N ALA A 169 5.50 4.29 -8.71
CA ALA A 169 6.13 3.66 -9.86
C ALA A 169 5.18 2.81 -10.71
N TRP A 170 3.92 2.68 -10.32
CA TRP A 170 2.93 1.85 -11.00
C TRP A 170 1.68 2.66 -11.30
N MET A 171 1.00 2.30 -12.39
CA MET A 171 -0.22 2.96 -12.82
C MET A 171 -1.20 1.96 -13.41
N THR A 172 -2.49 2.22 -13.20
CA THR A 172 -3.58 1.47 -13.84
C THR A 172 -4.65 2.41 -14.34
N ILE A 173 -5.37 1.95 -15.35
CA ILE A 173 -6.51 2.65 -15.92
C ILE A 173 -7.70 1.69 -16.02
N ASP A 174 -8.87 2.18 -15.63
CA ASP A 174 -10.13 1.46 -15.69
C ASP A 174 -11.07 2.21 -16.64
N GLY A 175 -11.83 1.47 -17.43
CA GLY A 175 -12.61 2.08 -18.49
C GLY A 175 -13.42 1.10 -19.32
N VAL A 176 -14.09 1.68 -20.31
CA VAL A 176 -14.90 0.99 -21.31
C VAL A 176 -14.13 1.00 -22.62
N TRP A 177 -13.83 -0.19 -23.13
CA TRP A 177 -12.94 -0.44 -24.26
C TRP A 177 -13.58 -1.34 -25.31
N GLY A 178 -12.92 -1.46 -26.47
CA GLY A 178 -13.34 -2.35 -27.56
C GLY A 178 -14.15 -1.65 -28.64
N TRP A 179 -14.81 -2.43 -29.47
CA TRP A 179 -15.68 -1.92 -30.52
C TRP A 179 -17.14 -1.82 -30.04
N ALA A 180 -17.82 -0.75 -30.45
CA ALA A 180 -19.25 -0.57 -30.28
C ALA A 180 -20.03 -1.04 -31.52
N VAL A 181 -19.52 -0.76 -32.72
CA VAL A 181 -20.17 -1.07 -34.01
C VAL A 181 -19.12 -1.48 -35.05
N ASP A 182 -19.48 -2.41 -35.95
CA ASP A 182 -18.72 -2.90 -37.12
C ASP A 182 -17.32 -3.50 -36.87
N GLN A 183 -17.01 -3.82 -35.61
CA GLN A 183 -15.86 -4.63 -35.19
C GLN A 183 -14.46 -4.17 -35.70
N PRO A 184 -14.10 -2.87 -35.60
CA PRO A 184 -12.72 -2.45 -35.87
C PRO A 184 -11.74 -3.09 -34.89
N ASN A 185 -10.51 -3.34 -35.35
CA ASN A 185 -9.41 -3.70 -34.46
C ASN A 185 -8.86 -2.42 -33.83
N VAL A 186 -8.89 -2.33 -32.50
CA VAL A 186 -8.46 -1.14 -31.75
C VAL A 186 -7.34 -1.46 -30.77
N THR A 187 -6.32 -0.61 -30.80
CA THR A 187 -5.22 -0.57 -29.84
C THR A 187 -5.31 0.72 -29.06
N TYR A 188 -5.37 0.60 -27.73
CA TYR A 188 -5.26 1.72 -26.81
C TYR A 188 -3.85 1.76 -26.22
N ARG A 189 -3.36 2.96 -25.92
CA ARG A 189 -2.08 3.15 -25.24
C ARG A 189 -2.22 4.18 -24.14
N LEU A 190 -1.49 3.97 -23.06
CA LEU A 190 -1.28 4.92 -21.99
C LEU A 190 0.11 5.52 -22.18
N LYS A 191 0.18 6.86 -22.21
CA LYS A 191 1.43 7.60 -22.39
C LYS A 191 1.65 8.62 -21.28
N LEU A 192 2.89 8.74 -20.83
CA LEU A 192 3.36 9.80 -19.93
C LEU A 192 4.41 10.66 -20.65
N ASP A 193 4.17 11.97 -20.77
CA ASP A 193 5.00 12.91 -21.55
C ASP A 193 5.37 12.36 -22.95
N GLY A 194 4.40 11.74 -23.63
CA GLY A 194 4.59 11.13 -24.95
C GLY A 194 5.26 9.75 -24.97
N THR A 195 5.77 9.27 -23.84
CA THR A 195 6.37 7.93 -23.71
C THR A 195 5.29 6.89 -23.44
N GLU A 196 5.25 5.81 -24.22
CA GLU A 196 4.33 4.69 -24.00
C GLU A 196 4.72 3.91 -22.74
N VAL A 197 3.83 3.90 -21.75
CA VAL A 197 4.01 3.11 -20.51
C VAL A 197 3.20 1.81 -20.55
N GLY A 198 2.21 1.73 -21.43
CA GLY A 198 1.35 0.57 -21.58
C GLY A 198 0.53 0.59 -22.86
N ALA A 199 0.24 -0.59 -23.39
CA ALA A 199 -0.65 -0.78 -24.53
C ALA A 199 -1.56 -2.00 -24.30
N TRP A 200 -2.78 -1.93 -24.82
CA TRP A 200 -3.71 -3.06 -24.80
C TRP A 200 -4.59 -3.07 -26.06
N ASN A 201 -4.87 -4.27 -26.54
CA ASN A 201 -5.76 -4.50 -27.68
C ASN A 201 -7.08 -5.07 -27.17
N VAL A 202 -8.20 -4.56 -27.67
CA VAL A 202 -9.52 -5.09 -27.34
C VAL A 202 -10.24 -5.43 -28.64
N ASN A 203 -10.04 -6.66 -29.10
CA ASN A 203 -10.68 -7.23 -30.29
C ASN A 203 -11.98 -7.94 -29.91
N ALA A 204 -12.76 -7.32 -29.02
CA ALA A 204 -14.05 -7.78 -28.53
C ALA A 204 -15.02 -6.60 -28.57
N GLY A 205 -16.30 -6.88 -28.36
CA GLY A 205 -17.32 -5.85 -28.18
C GLY A 205 -17.01 -4.95 -26.98
N VAL A 206 -17.98 -4.17 -26.56
CA VAL A 206 -17.81 -3.26 -25.42
C VAL A 206 -17.46 -4.05 -24.14
N VAL A 207 -16.26 -3.81 -23.60
CA VAL A 207 -15.78 -4.44 -22.36
C VAL A 207 -15.45 -3.37 -21.32
N VAL A 208 -15.96 -3.55 -20.10
CA VAL A 208 -15.53 -2.79 -18.93
C VAL A 208 -14.39 -3.56 -18.25
N ALA A 209 -13.17 -3.01 -18.27
CA ALA A 209 -12.02 -3.70 -17.71
C ALA A 209 -10.92 -2.74 -17.26
N ARG A 210 -10.20 -3.17 -16.22
CA ARG A 210 -8.96 -2.54 -15.78
C ARG A 210 -7.76 -3.02 -16.61
N GLN A 211 -6.88 -2.09 -16.96
CA GLN A 211 -5.65 -2.29 -17.71
C GLN A 211 -4.44 -1.88 -16.87
N GLY A 212 -3.32 -2.59 -17.06
CA GLY A 212 -2.11 -2.49 -16.25
C GLY A 212 -1.90 -3.73 -15.35
N ARG A 213 -0.99 -3.71 -14.38
CA ARG A 213 -0.19 -2.56 -13.91
C ARG A 213 0.93 -2.18 -14.89
N TYR A 214 1.03 -0.90 -15.22
CA TYR A 214 2.09 -0.34 -16.06
C TYR A 214 3.15 0.33 -15.20
N SER A 215 4.43 0.14 -15.54
CA SER A 215 5.52 0.81 -14.83
C SER A 215 5.64 2.25 -15.31
N VAL A 216 5.70 3.18 -14.37
CA VAL A 216 5.95 4.61 -14.57
C VAL A 216 7.11 5.10 -13.70
N ALA A 217 8.00 4.17 -13.31
CA ALA A 217 9.11 4.40 -12.39
C ALA A 217 9.99 5.59 -12.81
N GLU A 218 10.21 5.78 -14.12
CA GLU A 218 11.00 6.87 -14.67
C GLU A 218 10.39 8.27 -14.46
N PHE A 219 9.09 8.32 -14.14
CA PHE A 219 8.37 9.57 -13.90
C PHE A 219 8.22 9.91 -12.42
N VAL A 220 8.59 9.01 -11.50
CA VAL A 220 8.39 9.20 -10.06
C VAL A 220 9.10 10.45 -9.56
N GLY A 221 8.38 11.28 -8.81
CA GLY A 221 8.86 12.56 -8.28
C GLY A 221 8.75 13.73 -9.27
N ARG A 222 8.20 13.51 -10.47
CA ARG A 222 7.93 14.58 -11.44
C ARG A 222 6.51 15.11 -11.26
N ASP A 223 6.39 16.43 -11.34
CA ASP A 223 5.12 17.14 -11.31
C ASP A 223 4.63 17.52 -12.71
N TRP A 224 3.32 17.71 -12.85
CA TRP A 224 2.68 18.14 -14.10
C TRP A 224 2.98 17.25 -15.32
N VAL A 225 3.22 15.96 -15.10
CA VAL A 225 3.43 14.98 -16.16
C VAL A 225 2.16 14.86 -16.98
N LYS A 226 2.29 15.00 -18.30
CA LYS A 226 1.20 14.79 -19.26
C LYS A 226 0.81 13.32 -19.25
N VAL A 227 -0.44 13.01 -18.93
CA VAL A 227 -0.99 11.66 -19.01
C VAL A 227 -1.97 11.62 -20.18
N GLU A 228 -1.76 10.71 -21.11
CA GLU A 228 -2.57 10.57 -22.31
C GLU A 228 -3.06 9.14 -22.49
N VAL A 229 -4.32 9.00 -22.89
CA VAL A 229 -4.82 7.77 -23.49
C VAL A 229 -5.02 8.02 -24.97
N THR A 230 -4.29 7.27 -25.78
CA THR A 230 -4.39 7.34 -27.23
C THR A 230 -5.04 6.07 -27.75
N ALA A 231 -5.62 6.16 -28.94
CA ALA A 231 -6.11 5.00 -29.67
C ALA A 231 -5.66 5.05 -31.14
N SER A 232 -5.42 3.87 -31.69
CA SER A 232 -5.30 3.64 -33.12
C SER A 232 -6.21 2.47 -33.49
N ALA A 233 -6.91 2.57 -34.61
CA ALA A 233 -7.76 1.49 -35.07
C ALA A 233 -7.61 1.25 -36.58
N THR A 234 -7.91 0.02 -37.00
CA THR A 234 -8.00 -0.37 -38.41
C THR A 234 -9.38 -0.94 -38.73
N GLY A 235 -9.86 -0.71 -39.94
CA GLY A 235 -11.21 -1.10 -40.37
C GLY A 235 -12.20 0.07 -40.33
N SER A 236 -13.49 -0.24 -40.34
CA SER A 236 -14.59 0.71 -40.21
C SER A 236 -15.37 0.44 -38.93
N GLY A 237 -16.06 1.45 -38.42
CA GLY A 237 -16.95 1.30 -37.27
C GLY A 237 -16.70 2.35 -36.20
N VAL A 238 -17.09 2.00 -34.98
CA VAL A 238 -17.04 2.90 -33.82
C VAL A 238 -16.43 2.16 -32.63
N LEU A 239 -15.54 2.85 -31.93
CA LEU A 239 -14.85 2.34 -30.75
C LEU A 239 -15.44 2.94 -29.46
N ALA A 240 -15.57 2.11 -28.44
CA ALA A 240 -15.92 2.53 -27.09
C ALA A 240 -14.65 2.96 -26.35
N CYS A 241 -14.63 4.18 -25.82
CA CYS A 241 -13.42 4.77 -25.25
C CYS A 241 -13.75 5.71 -24.08
N GLN A 242 -14.24 5.14 -22.99
CA GLN A 242 -14.48 5.90 -21.76
C GLN A 242 -13.47 5.55 -20.69
N VAL A 243 -12.83 6.57 -20.12
CA VAL A 243 -12.07 6.40 -18.88
C VAL A 243 -13.05 6.50 -17.70
N LEU A 244 -13.05 5.48 -16.84
CA LEU A 244 -13.79 5.48 -15.58
C LEU A 244 -12.91 5.87 -14.40
N GLY A 245 -11.61 5.56 -14.48
CA GLY A 245 -10.64 5.94 -13.46
C GLY A 245 -9.21 5.68 -13.90
N CYS A 246 -8.28 6.47 -13.39
CA CYS A 246 -6.87 6.32 -13.68
C CYS A 246 -6.10 6.61 -12.40
N TYR A 247 -5.26 5.69 -11.94
CA TYR A 247 -4.69 5.76 -10.58
C TYR A 247 -3.23 5.33 -10.57
N PHE A 248 -2.43 6.01 -9.77
CA PHE A 248 -1.12 5.52 -9.37
C PHE A 248 -1.29 4.44 -8.31
N LEU A 249 -0.47 3.40 -8.44
CA LEU A 249 -0.60 2.18 -7.68
C LEU A 249 0.53 1.90 -6.75
#